data_AF-A0A7Y3DMK6-F1
#
_entry.id   AF-A0A7Y3DMK6-F1
#
_cell.length_a   1.000
_cell.length_b   1.000
_cell.length_c   1.000
_cell.angle_alpha   90.00
_cell.angle_beta   90.00
_cell.angle_gamma   90.00
#
_symmetry.space_group_name_H-M   'P 1'
#
loop_
_entity.id
_entity.type
_entity.pdbx_description
1 polymer ?
#
loop_
_entity_poly.entity_id
_entity_poly.type
_entity_poly.pdbx_seq_one_letter_code
_entity_poly.pdbx_strand_id
1 'polypeptide(L)'
;MNKRAGLFLFALLSLLANIAYAQQSVRVVILPFEIHALDDLSYLQKEIPTAIQKQLEQEGAKILILERESAPSQEIKAGRFSVVQQLGIQTGADYLVWGSMTWLGQNYSLDAKLLASTGSEKPHAYSVEGEGIENLPGTVKELARRLALKLFKRESVTQIRITGNDRIEEDAIRRVIKTKAGDVYNLKAIADEVKAIYAMGYFDDIRVEAQTVAEGKIITFRITEKPTVRGILVAGNTWAYDDDEIKEVLTSRKGSILNINTIQSDMRRIEEL
;
A
#
# COMPACT_ATOMS: atom_id res chain seq x y z
N MET A 1 -46.68 -42.22 21.84
CA MET A 1 -45.42 -42.21 22.61
C MET A 1 -44.26 -42.13 21.61
N ASN A 2 -43.51 -41.04 21.65
CA ASN A 2 -42.48 -40.62 20.70
C ASN A 2 -41.45 -41.70 20.33
N LYS A 3 -41.02 -41.72 19.05
CA LYS A 3 -39.61 -41.48 18.66
C LYS A 3 -39.37 -41.56 17.14
N ARG A 4 -38.80 -40.46 16.63
CA ARG A 4 -37.74 -40.35 15.61
C ARG A 4 -38.12 -40.37 14.13
N ALA A 5 -38.30 -39.15 13.62
CA ALA A 5 -38.09 -38.73 12.24
C ALA A 5 -36.67 -39.10 11.76
N GLY A 6 -36.58 -39.77 10.62
CA GLY A 6 -35.34 -40.13 9.94
C GLY A 6 -35.20 -39.37 8.62
N LEU A 7 -34.25 -38.43 8.60
CA LEU A 7 -33.38 -38.10 7.48
C LEU A 7 -34.02 -37.62 6.14
N PHE A 8 -34.61 -36.43 6.16
CA PHE A 8 -34.65 -35.56 4.98
C PHE A 8 -33.69 -34.39 5.21
N LEU A 9 -32.40 -34.55 4.87
CA LEU A 9 -31.50 -33.41 4.66
C LEU A 9 -30.21 -33.84 3.94
N PHE A 10 -30.33 -34.14 2.65
CA PHE A 10 -29.17 -34.36 1.78
C PHE A 10 -29.26 -33.44 0.55
N ALA A 11 -29.41 -32.14 0.77
CA ALA A 11 -29.33 -31.12 -0.29
C ALA A 11 -29.29 -29.70 0.31
N LEU A 12 -28.34 -29.39 1.19
CA LEU A 12 -28.11 -27.99 1.60
C LEU A 12 -26.64 -27.74 1.93
N LEU A 13 -25.73 -28.15 1.05
CA LEU A 13 -24.30 -27.90 1.21
C LEU A 13 -23.62 -27.51 -0.12
N SER A 14 -24.28 -26.71 -0.94
CA SER A 14 -23.72 -26.16 -2.19
C SER A 14 -24.12 -24.71 -2.47
N LEU A 15 -24.45 -23.93 -1.43
CA LEU A 15 -24.78 -22.51 -1.53
C LEU A 15 -23.97 -21.66 -0.54
N LEU A 16 -22.67 -21.95 -0.42
CA LEU A 16 -21.71 -20.88 -0.20
C LEU A 16 -21.12 -20.59 -1.57
N ALA A 17 -21.93 -19.93 -2.41
CA ALA A 17 -21.42 -19.21 -3.54
C ALA A 17 -20.31 -18.31 -2.98
N ASN A 18 -19.06 -18.62 -3.35
CA ASN A 18 -17.97 -17.67 -3.24
C ASN A 18 -18.47 -16.40 -3.91
N ILE A 19 -18.88 -15.42 -3.12
CA ILE A 19 -18.97 -14.04 -3.59
C ILE A 19 -17.50 -13.67 -3.78
N ALA A 20 -16.95 -14.07 -4.93
CA ALA A 20 -15.81 -13.42 -5.49
C ALA A 20 -16.25 -11.97 -5.65
N TYR A 21 -15.87 -11.13 -4.70
CA TYR A 21 -15.90 -9.69 -4.91
C TYR A 21 -15.05 -9.45 -6.14
N ALA A 22 -15.69 -9.31 -7.30
CA ALA A 22 -15.04 -8.84 -8.50
C ALA A 22 -14.54 -7.44 -8.14
N GLN A 23 -13.23 -7.32 -7.89
CA GLN A 23 -12.60 -6.03 -7.71
C GLN A 23 -12.84 -5.26 -8.99
N GLN A 24 -13.75 -4.28 -8.94
CA GLN A 24 -14.22 -3.57 -10.11
C GLN A 24 -13.02 -2.89 -10.77
N SER A 25 -12.60 -3.42 -11.92
CA SER A 25 -11.41 -2.93 -12.63
C SER A 25 -11.69 -1.53 -13.15
N VAL A 26 -10.84 -0.56 -12.81
CA VAL A 26 -10.95 0.82 -13.30
C VAL A 26 -10.75 0.83 -14.82
N ARG A 27 -11.75 1.30 -15.58
CA ARG A 27 -11.69 1.37 -17.04
C ARG A 27 -11.11 2.69 -17.49
N VAL A 28 -10.08 2.65 -18.32
CA VAL A 28 -9.32 3.84 -18.71
C VAL A 28 -9.22 3.93 -20.23
N VAL A 29 -9.50 5.10 -20.77
CA VAL A 29 -9.16 5.47 -22.15
C VAL A 29 -7.92 6.34 -22.11
N ILE A 30 -6.91 5.98 -22.91
CA ILE A 30 -5.71 6.80 -23.09
C ILE A 30 -5.73 7.33 -24.51
N LEU A 31 -5.81 8.66 -24.64
CA LEU A 31 -5.78 9.36 -25.91
C LEU A 31 -4.33 9.51 -26.40
N PRO A 32 -4.11 9.69 -27.71
CA PRO A 32 -2.78 9.98 -28.25
C PRO A 32 -2.16 11.20 -27.56
N PHE A 33 -0.87 11.11 -27.26
CA PHE A 33 -0.11 12.25 -26.76
C PHE A 33 0.37 13.10 -27.93
N GLU A 34 0.24 14.42 -27.80
CA GLU A 34 0.85 15.34 -28.75
C GLU A 34 2.36 15.36 -28.53
N ILE A 35 3.15 15.40 -29.61
CA ILE A 35 4.62 15.48 -29.53
C ILE A 35 5.05 16.80 -30.16
N HIS A 36 5.71 17.64 -29.37
CA HIS A 36 6.29 18.91 -29.78
C HIS A 36 7.81 18.79 -29.73
N ALA A 37 8.44 18.51 -30.88
CA ALA A 37 9.88 18.34 -31.00
C ALA A 37 10.37 18.97 -32.31
N LEU A 38 11.64 19.39 -32.34
CA LEU A 38 12.30 19.80 -33.58
C LEU A 38 12.67 18.59 -34.44
N ASP A 39 13.09 17.50 -33.80
CA ASP A 39 13.40 16.22 -34.46
C ASP A 39 12.13 15.39 -34.70
N ASP A 40 12.19 14.44 -35.66
CA ASP A 40 11.09 13.50 -35.89
C ASP A 40 11.00 12.46 -34.78
N LEU A 41 10.24 12.80 -33.74
CA LEU A 41 9.88 11.93 -32.63
C LEU A 41 8.42 11.46 -32.72
N SER A 42 7.85 11.40 -33.93
CA SER A 42 6.45 11.03 -34.15
C SER A 42 6.08 9.63 -33.62
N TYR A 43 7.05 8.70 -33.57
CA TYR A 43 6.86 7.37 -32.99
C TYR A 43 6.42 7.40 -31.51
N LEU A 44 6.82 8.43 -30.77
CA LEU A 44 6.45 8.62 -29.36
C LEU A 44 4.94 8.87 -29.16
N GLN A 45 4.22 9.34 -30.19
CA GLN A 45 2.76 9.46 -30.16
C GLN A 45 2.07 8.12 -29.86
N LYS A 46 2.72 7.01 -30.21
CA LYS A 46 2.23 5.65 -29.93
C LYS A 46 2.92 5.02 -28.72
N GLU A 47 4.23 5.19 -28.59
CA GLU A 47 5.00 4.52 -27.52
C GLU A 47 4.65 5.00 -26.12
N ILE A 48 4.45 6.31 -25.93
CA ILE A 48 4.11 6.87 -24.62
C ILE A 48 2.75 6.34 -24.14
N PRO A 49 1.64 6.44 -24.91
CA PRO A 49 0.39 5.82 -24.54
C PRO A 49 0.53 4.32 -24.25
N THR A 50 1.29 3.59 -25.07
CA THR A 50 1.48 2.13 -24.90
C THR A 50 2.18 1.79 -23.59
N ALA A 51 3.21 2.56 -23.21
CA ALA A 51 3.91 2.37 -21.95
C ALA A 51 3.01 2.70 -20.74
N ILE A 52 2.21 3.76 -20.83
CA ILE A 52 1.22 4.10 -19.78
C ILE A 52 0.17 2.99 -19.68
N GLN A 53 -0.37 2.50 -20.80
CA GLN A 53 -1.33 1.39 -20.85
C GLN A 53 -0.79 0.17 -20.10
N LYS A 54 0.40 -0.30 -20.48
CA LYS A 54 1.04 -1.48 -19.88
C LYS A 54 1.21 -1.31 -18.36
N GLN A 55 1.63 -0.15 -17.89
CA GLN A 55 1.79 0.10 -16.46
C GLN A 55 0.44 0.13 -15.73
N LEU A 56 -0.60 0.75 -16.30
CA LEU A 56 -1.93 0.79 -15.69
C LEU A 56 -2.59 -0.60 -15.66
N GLU A 57 -2.41 -1.42 -16.70
CA GLU A 57 -2.88 -2.81 -16.73
C GLU A 57 -2.22 -3.65 -15.63
N GLN A 58 -0.91 -3.49 -15.42
CA GLN A 58 -0.19 -4.12 -14.31
C GLN A 58 -0.76 -3.72 -12.94
N GLU A 59 -1.34 -2.52 -12.83
CA GLU A 59 -1.99 -2.03 -11.62
C GLU A 59 -3.47 -2.46 -11.50
N GLY A 60 -4.00 -3.16 -12.50
CA GLY A 60 -5.37 -3.70 -12.52
C GLY A 60 -6.38 -2.87 -13.31
N ALA A 61 -5.93 -1.96 -14.18
CA ALA A 61 -6.81 -1.16 -15.03
C ALA A 61 -7.25 -1.98 -16.23
N LYS A 62 -8.47 -1.75 -16.71
CA LYS A 62 -8.92 -2.24 -18.02
C LYS A 62 -8.79 -1.12 -19.04
N ILE A 63 -7.88 -1.27 -20.00
CA ILE A 63 -7.72 -0.27 -21.06
C ILE A 63 -8.83 -0.47 -22.11
N LEU A 64 -9.51 0.63 -22.45
CA LEU A 64 -10.47 0.67 -23.55
C LEU A 64 -9.80 1.36 -24.74
N ILE A 65 -9.70 0.63 -25.85
CA ILE A 65 -9.08 1.11 -27.08
C ILE A 65 -10.14 1.85 -27.90
N LEU A 66 -9.83 3.07 -28.35
CA LEU A 66 -10.69 3.82 -29.27
C LEU A 66 -10.40 3.42 -30.72
N GLU A 67 -11.45 3.36 -31.54
CA GLU A 67 -11.30 3.37 -32.99
C GLU A 67 -10.78 4.75 -33.42
N ARG A 68 -9.79 4.77 -34.33
CA ARG A 68 -8.94 5.94 -34.66
C ARG A 68 -9.69 7.23 -35.01
N GLU A 69 -10.92 7.14 -35.51
CA GLU A 69 -11.76 8.29 -35.90
C GLU A 69 -12.47 8.97 -34.71
N SER A 70 -12.38 8.40 -33.51
CA SER A 70 -13.18 8.82 -32.34
C SER A 70 -12.48 9.81 -31.41
N ALA A 71 -11.20 10.15 -31.65
CA ALA A 71 -10.42 10.99 -30.75
C ALA A 71 -10.64 12.50 -31.04
N PRO A 72 -11.11 13.32 -30.07
CA PRO A 72 -11.48 14.71 -30.29
C PRO A 72 -10.28 15.67 -30.22
N SER A 73 -9.32 15.49 -31.14
CA SER A 73 -8.03 16.18 -31.14
C SER A 73 -8.14 17.71 -31.20
N GLN A 74 -9.12 18.25 -31.93
CA GLN A 74 -9.31 19.71 -32.08
C GLN A 74 -9.96 20.34 -30.85
N GLU A 75 -10.90 19.64 -30.22
CA GLU A 75 -11.61 20.06 -29.02
C GLU A 75 -10.68 20.08 -27.81
N ILE A 76 -9.78 19.09 -27.72
CA ILE A 76 -8.73 19.03 -26.69
C ILE A 76 -7.80 20.24 -26.79
N LYS A 77 -7.35 20.58 -28.01
CA LYS A 77 -6.53 21.78 -28.28
C LYS A 77 -7.26 23.07 -27.93
N ALA A 78 -8.57 23.11 -28.15
CA ALA A 78 -9.42 24.24 -27.78
C ALA A 78 -9.75 24.30 -26.28
N GLY A 79 -9.22 23.38 -25.45
CA GLY A 79 -9.47 23.34 -24.01
C GLY A 79 -10.89 22.91 -23.62
N ARG A 80 -11.67 22.36 -24.56
CA ARG A 80 -13.06 21.92 -24.35
C ARG A 80 -13.10 20.51 -23.75
N PHE A 81 -12.82 20.42 -22.45
CA PHE A 81 -12.76 19.12 -21.75
C PHE A 81 -14.14 18.44 -21.57
N SER A 82 -15.26 19.15 -21.76
CA SER A 82 -16.60 18.53 -21.78
C SER A 82 -16.75 17.49 -22.87
N VAL A 83 -16.08 17.67 -24.02
CA VAL A 83 -16.07 16.68 -25.10
C VAL A 83 -15.29 15.43 -24.70
N VAL A 84 -14.14 15.61 -24.03
CA VAL A 84 -13.36 14.50 -23.47
C VAL A 84 -14.19 13.72 -22.45
N GLN A 85 -14.95 14.42 -21.61
CA GLN A 85 -15.84 13.78 -20.65
C GLN A 85 -16.96 12.97 -21.33
N GLN A 86 -17.59 13.52 -22.37
CA GLN A 86 -18.62 12.83 -23.15
C GLN A 86 -18.08 11.57 -23.83
N LEU A 87 -16.86 11.62 -24.39
CA LEU A 87 -16.18 10.46 -24.94
C LEU A 87 -16.02 9.35 -23.89
N GLY A 88 -15.66 9.72 -22.66
CA GLY A 88 -15.59 8.81 -21.53
C GLY A 88 -16.89 8.06 -21.28
N ILE A 89 -17.99 8.81 -21.24
CA ILE A 89 -19.33 8.26 -21.03
C ILE A 89 -19.73 7.33 -22.20
N GLN A 90 -19.48 7.74 -23.45
CA GLN A 90 -19.82 6.95 -24.64
C GLN A 90 -19.05 5.63 -24.74
N THR A 91 -17.77 5.67 -24.37
CA THR A 91 -16.89 4.50 -24.41
C THR A 91 -17.06 3.59 -23.20
N GLY A 92 -17.76 4.07 -22.16
CA GLY A 92 -17.87 3.39 -20.87
C GLY A 92 -16.55 3.40 -20.09
N ALA A 93 -15.67 4.37 -20.34
CA ALA A 93 -14.49 4.59 -19.52
C ALA A 93 -14.88 5.23 -18.18
N ASP A 94 -14.18 4.89 -17.11
CA ASP A 94 -14.31 5.60 -15.82
C ASP A 94 -13.42 6.85 -15.81
N TYR A 95 -12.30 6.80 -16.53
CA TYR A 95 -11.34 7.88 -16.65
C TYR A 95 -10.75 8.02 -18.06
N LEU A 96 -10.34 9.24 -18.39
CA LEU A 96 -9.59 9.56 -19.60
C LEU A 96 -8.25 10.19 -19.24
N VAL A 97 -7.21 9.77 -19.97
CA VAL A 97 -5.86 10.33 -19.90
C VAL A 97 -5.48 10.88 -21.27
N TRP A 98 -4.94 12.09 -21.31
CA TRP A 98 -4.36 12.69 -22.52
C TRP A 98 -3.25 13.64 -22.13
N GLY A 99 -2.44 14.07 -23.09
CA GLY A 99 -1.30 14.89 -22.76
C GLY A 99 -0.47 15.32 -23.94
N SER A 100 0.66 15.91 -23.62
CA SER A 100 1.66 16.36 -24.58
C SER A 100 3.06 16.07 -24.03
N MET A 101 3.98 15.78 -24.93
CA MET A 101 5.40 15.79 -24.66
C MET A 101 6.03 16.96 -25.40
N THR A 102 6.89 17.71 -24.73
CA THR A 102 7.69 18.76 -25.34
C THR A 102 9.16 18.40 -25.23
N TRP A 103 9.89 18.40 -26.34
CA TRP A 103 11.32 18.15 -26.41
C TRP A 103 12.06 19.42 -26.82
N LEU A 104 12.95 19.92 -25.95
CA LEU A 104 13.71 21.15 -26.15
C LEU A 104 15.19 20.90 -25.83
N GLY A 105 16.02 20.86 -26.87
CA GLY A 105 17.44 20.56 -26.73
C GLY A 105 17.66 19.12 -26.27
N GLN A 106 18.19 18.93 -25.06
CA GLN A 106 18.37 17.62 -24.43
C GLN A 106 17.30 17.30 -23.38
N ASN A 107 16.45 18.29 -23.06
CA ASN A 107 15.43 18.19 -22.02
C ASN A 107 14.07 17.88 -22.64
N TYR A 108 13.21 17.26 -21.84
CA TYR A 108 11.81 17.08 -22.18
C TYR A 108 10.89 17.28 -20.98
N SER A 109 9.68 17.74 -21.27
CA SER A 109 8.54 17.70 -20.35
C SER A 109 7.49 16.73 -20.88
N LEU A 110 6.85 16.00 -19.97
CA LEU A 110 5.70 15.17 -20.27
C LEU A 110 4.55 15.59 -19.37
N ASP A 111 3.55 16.19 -19.99
CA ASP A 111 2.39 16.74 -19.33
C ASP A 111 1.18 15.85 -19.62
N ALA A 112 0.51 15.36 -18.58
CA ALA A 112 -0.71 14.58 -18.71
C ALA A 112 -1.85 15.18 -17.91
N LYS A 113 -3.06 14.99 -18.41
CA LYS A 113 -4.31 15.35 -17.78
C LYS A 113 -5.12 14.09 -17.56
N LEU A 114 -5.72 13.99 -16.38
CA LEU A 114 -6.63 12.92 -15.98
C LEU A 114 -8.00 13.50 -15.69
N LEU A 115 -9.05 12.94 -16.27
CA LEU A 115 -10.43 13.36 -16.04
C LEU A 115 -11.31 12.16 -15.75
N ALA A 116 -12.17 12.27 -14.73
CA ALA A 116 -13.23 11.31 -14.49
C ALA A 116 -14.35 11.51 -15.51
N SER A 117 -14.86 10.43 -16.10
CA SER A 117 -15.97 10.48 -17.06
C SER A 117 -17.27 10.98 -16.42
N THR A 118 -17.43 10.79 -15.11
CA THR A 118 -18.61 11.21 -14.34
C THR A 118 -18.24 12.25 -13.28
N GLY A 119 -19.18 13.15 -12.98
CA GLY A 119 -19.01 14.20 -11.98
C GLY A 119 -18.63 15.54 -12.61
N SER A 120 -18.34 16.52 -11.76
CA SER A 120 -18.04 17.91 -12.17
C SER A 120 -16.58 18.30 -11.92
N GLU A 121 -15.70 17.31 -11.72
CA GLU A 121 -14.28 17.56 -11.48
C GLU A 121 -13.60 18.11 -12.73
N LYS A 122 -12.64 19.04 -12.53
CA LYS A 122 -11.77 19.51 -13.60
C LYS A 122 -10.66 18.49 -13.89
N PRO A 123 -10.04 18.51 -15.09
CA PRO A 123 -8.89 17.68 -15.36
C PRO A 123 -7.76 17.94 -14.35
N HIS A 124 -7.24 16.87 -13.75
CA HIS A 124 -6.07 16.94 -12.88
C HIS A 124 -4.81 16.85 -13.73
N ALA A 125 -3.91 17.83 -13.60
CA ALA A 125 -2.67 17.89 -14.36
C ALA A 125 -1.51 17.22 -13.61
N TYR A 126 -0.69 16.50 -14.36
CA TYR A 126 0.54 15.85 -13.92
C TYR A 126 1.65 16.29 -14.85
N SER A 127 2.80 16.63 -14.30
CA SER A 127 4.00 16.95 -15.07
C SER A 127 5.19 16.20 -14.52
N VAL A 128 6.01 15.69 -15.44
CA VAL A 128 7.30 15.07 -15.17
C VAL A 128 8.28 15.56 -16.22
N GLU A 129 9.54 15.70 -15.83
CA GLU A 129 10.60 16.23 -16.68
C GLU A 129 11.80 15.30 -16.63
N GLY A 130 12.62 15.36 -17.66
CA GLY A 130 13.88 14.63 -17.70
C GLY A 130 14.80 15.13 -18.81
N GLU A 131 15.96 14.48 -18.88
CA GLU A 131 17.01 14.76 -19.85
C GLU A 131 17.39 13.45 -20.55
N GLY A 132 17.62 13.50 -21.86
CA GLY A 132 18.05 12.33 -22.64
C GLY A 132 16.93 11.33 -22.94
N ILE A 133 16.91 10.80 -24.16
CA ILE A 133 15.83 9.94 -24.65
C ILE A 133 15.87 8.57 -23.97
N GLU A 134 17.06 8.14 -23.56
CA GLU A 134 17.33 6.93 -22.82
C GLU A 134 16.64 6.89 -21.45
N ASN A 135 16.38 8.06 -20.84
CA ASN A 135 15.70 8.17 -19.55
C ASN A 135 14.18 8.25 -19.67
N LEU A 136 13.66 8.53 -20.87
CA LEU A 136 12.23 8.69 -21.13
C LEU A 136 11.39 7.51 -20.65
N PRO A 137 11.77 6.23 -20.85
CA PRO A 137 10.98 5.11 -20.36
C PRO A 137 10.75 5.12 -18.84
N GLY A 138 11.78 5.54 -18.07
CA GLY A 138 11.68 5.69 -16.62
C GLY A 138 10.73 6.80 -16.22
N THR A 139 10.79 7.93 -16.92
CA THR A 139 9.94 9.09 -16.69
C THR A 139 8.47 8.81 -17.03
N VAL A 140 8.21 8.10 -18.14
CA VAL A 140 6.84 7.66 -18.49
C VAL A 140 6.29 6.69 -17.45
N LYS A 141 7.12 5.78 -16.91
CA LYS A 141 6.71 4.87 -15.84
C LYS A 141 6.34 5.62 -14.56
N GLU A 142 7.11 6.62 -14.17
CA GLU A 142 6.80 7.47 -13.00
C GLU A 142 5.48 8.23 -13.21
N LEU A 143 5.25 8.81 -14.39
CA LEU A 143 3.98 9.43 -14.73
C LEU A 143 2.81 8.45 -14.60
N ALA A 144 2.94 7.26 -15.18
CA ALA A 144 1.90 6.24 -15.13
C ALA A 144 1.61 5.79 -13.69
N ARG A 145 2.62 5.69 -12.82
CA ARG A 145 2.44 5.41 -11.39
C ARG A 145 1.64 6.52 -10.69
N ARG A 146 1.93 7.79 -10.98
CA ARG A 146 1.17 8.95 -10.43
C ARG A 146 -0.29 8.94 -10.88
N LEU A 147 -0.54 8.62 -12.14
CA LEU A 147 -1.90 8.43 -12.67
C LEU A 147 -2.61 7.27 -11.95
N ALA A 148 -1.94 6.13 -11.78
CA ALA A 148 -2.50 4.96 -11.11
C ALA A 148 -2.93 5.27 -9.67
N LEU A 149 -2.15 6.04 -8.92
CA LEU A 149 -2.52 6.45 -7.55
C LEU A 149 -3.91 7.12 -7.51
N LYS A 150 -4.17 8.06 -8.41
CA LYS A 150 -5.46 8.75 -8.48
C LYS A 150 -6.57 7.85 -9.03
N LEU A 151 -6.29 7.09 -10.09
CA LEU A 151 -7.25 6.17 -10.74
C LEU A 151 -7.80 5.13 -9.77
N PHE A 152 -6.92 4.49 -9.01
CA PHE A 152 -7.28 3.46 -8.05
C PHE A 152 -7.62 4.01 -6.67
N LYS A 153 -7.67 5.35 -6.52
CA LYS A 153 -7.87 6.04 -5.23
C LYS A 153 -6.92 5.49 -4.16
N ARG A 154 -5.71 5.09 -4.56
CA ARG A 154 -4.70 4.59 -3.65
C ARG A 154 -4.08 5.79 -2.98
N GLU A 155 -4.32 5.92 -1.69
CA GLU A 155 -3.71 6.97 -0.89
C GLU A 155 -2.21 6.69 -0.75
N SER A 156 -1.36 7.70 -0.93
CA SER A 156 0.07 7.60 -0.63
C SER A 156 0.30 7.73 0.87
N VAL A 157 1.34 7.10 1.40
CA VAL A 157 1.81 7.38 2.75
C VAL A 157 2.53 8.71 2.74
N THR A 158 2.08 9.68 3.54
CA THR A 158 2.70 11.01 3.64
C THR A 158 3.73 11.05 4.76
N GLN A 159 3.46 10.35 5.86
CA GLN A 159 4.32 10.34 7.03
C GLN A 159 4.15 9.02 7.80
N ILE A 160 5.24 8.57 8.42
CA ILE A 160 5.24 7.45 9.37
C ILE A 160 5.69 7.95 10.73
N ARG A 161 4.84 7.72 11.74
CA ARG A 161 5.09 8.06 13.15
C ARG A 161 5.17 6.78 13.97
N ILE A 162 6.06 6.78 14.95
CA ILE A 162 6.17 5.73 15.96
C ILE A 162 5.95 6.43 17.30
N THR A 163 5.12 5.85 18.16
CA THR A 163 4.75 6.45 19.46
C THR A 163 4.58 5.37 20.51
N GLY A 164 4.86 5.71 21.78
CA GLY A 164 4.71 4.79 22.90
C GLY A 164 5.95 3.95 23.21
N ASN A 165 7.04 4.13 22.46
CA ASN A 165 8.36 3.74 22.94
C ASN A 165 8.85 4.71 24.02
N ASP A 166 9.61 4.17 24.96
CA ASP A 166 10.26 4.89 26.04
C ASP A 166 11.72 4.44 26.14
N ARG A 167 11.98 3.13 26.23
CA ARG A 167 13.34 2.58 26.37
C ARG A 167 13.90 2.10 25.04
N ILE A 168 13.07 1.69 24.09
CA ILE A 168 13.50 1.27 22.77
C ILE A 168 13.59 2.49 21.86
N GLU A 169 14.76 2.73 21.31
CA GLU A 169 14.99 3.87 20.40
C GLU A 169 14.09 3.79 19.17
N GLU A 170 13.50 4.93 18.80
CA GLU A 170 12.62 5.01 17.62
C GLU A 170 13.33 4.54 16.35
N ASP A 171 14.61 4.88 16.19
CA ASP A 171 15.43 4.48 15.05
C ASP A 171 15.58 2.97 14.92
N ALA A 172 15.63 2.24 16.05
CA ALA A 172 15.71 0.77 16.02
C ALA A 172 14.42 0.17 15.44
N ILE A 173 13.26 0.71 15.82
CA ILE A 173 11.95 0.29 15.30
C ILE A 173 11.82 0.71 13.83
N ARG A 174 12.23 1.93 13.50
CA ARG A 174 12.16 2.49 12.15
C ARG A 174 12.94 1.68 11.12
N ARG A 175 14.06 1.05 11.50
CA ARG A 175 14.83 0.14 10.61
C ARG A 175 14.06 -1.11 10.18
N VAL A 176 13.05 -1.51 10.95
CA VAL A 176 12.22 -2.69 10.66
C VAL A 176 11.09 -2.33 9.68
N ILE A 177 10.65 -1.07 9.70
CA ILE A 177 9.59 -0.54 8.82
C ILE A 177 10.17 -0.29 7.43
N LYS A 178 9.55 -0.89 6.40
CA LYS A 178 10.01 -0.76 5.01
C LYS A 178 9.28 0.34 4.25
N THR A 179 8.03 0.56 4.59
CA THR A 179 7.18 1.63 4.06
C THR A 179 7.80 2.98 4.39
N LYS A 180 7.70 3.93 3.46
CA LYS A 180 8.24 5.29 3.57
C LYS A 180 7.22 6.30 3.07
N ALA A 181 7.46 7.58 3.39
CA ALA A 181 6.73 8.67 2.77
C ALA A 181 6.91 8.63 1.24
N GLY A 182 5.82 8.79 0.50
CA GLY A 182 5.75 8.66 -0.95
C GLY A 182 5.33 7.27 -1.47
N ASP A 183 5.40 6.24 -0.61
CA ASP A 183 4.95 4.90 -0.98
C ASP A 183 3.43 4.81 -1.10
N VAL A 184 2.96 3.82 -1.84
CA VAL A 184 1.53 3.49 -1.91
C VAL A 184 1.09 2.88 -0.59
N TYR A 185 -0.01 3.38 -0.01
CA TYR A 185 -0.59 2.75 1.18
C TYR A 185 -1.00 1.31 0.87
N ASN A 186 -0.37 0.37 1.58
CA ASN A 186 -0.56 -1.06 1.39
C ASN A 186 -0.78 -1.74 2.73
N LEU A 187 -2.03 -2.13 3.01
CA LEU A 187 -2.40 -2.76 4.28
C LEU A 187 -1.63 -4.06 4.55
N LYS A 188 -1.30 -4.85 3.51
CA LYS A 188 -0.53 -6.09 3.66
C LYS A 188 0.91 -5.78 4.09
N ALA A 189 1.54 -4.78 3.46
CA ALA A 189 2.91 -4.37 3.83
C ALA A 189 2.95 -3.89 5.30
N ILE A 190 2.00 -3.05 5.70
CA ILE A 190 1.85 -2.58 7.09
C ILE A 190 1.64 -3.76 8.05
N ALA A 191 0.80 -4.74 7.70
CA ALA A 191 0.58 -5.93 8.53
C ALA A 191 1.84 -6.79 8.68
N ASP A 192 2.63 -6.93 7.61
CA ASP A 192 3.90 -7.66 7.66
C ASP A 192 4.96 -6.90 8.48
N GLU A 193 4.93 -5.56 8.49
CA GLU A 193 5.76 -4.72 9.36
C GLU A 193 5.37 -4.84 10.84
N VAL A 194 4.08 -4.87 11.17
CA VAL A 194 3.61 -5.13 12.55
C VAL A 194 4.17 -6.45 13.06
N LYS A 195 4.13 -7.51 12.25
CA LYS A 195 4.73 -8.81 12.62
C LYS A 195 6.23 -8.71 12.84
N ALA A 196 6.93 -7.94 11.99
CA ALA A 196 8.38 -7.76 12.12
C ALA A 196 8.75 -6.98 13.39
N ILE A 197 7.99 -5.93 13.74
CA ILE A 197 8.16 -5.19 14.99
C ILE A 197 7.85 -6.10 16.19
N TYR A 198 6.77 -6.90 16.12
CA TYR A 198 6.44 -7.87 17.16
C TYR A 198 7.56 -8.90 17.36
N ALA A 199 8.17 -9.37 16.28
CA ALA A 199 9.28 -10.32 16.30
C ALA A 199 10.55 -9.78 16.97
N MET A 200 10.68 -8.46 17.17
CA MET A 200 11.75 -7.89 18.00
C MET A 200 11.66 -8.34 19.46
N GLY A 201 10.47 -8.76 19.92
CA GLY A 201 10.27 -9.34 21.25
C GLY A 201 10.21 -8.33 22.39
N TYR A 202 10.22 -7.03 22.10
CA TYR A 202 10.26 -5.96 23.10
C TYR A 202 8.89 -5.36 23.46
N PHE A 203 7.83 -5.69 22.71
CA PHE A 203 6.53 -5.02 22.81
C PHE A 203 5.42 -6.00 23.21
N ASP A 204 4.50 -5.53 24.05
CA ASP A 204 3.28 -6.27 24.44
C ASP A 204 2.12 -6.02 23.48
N ASP A 205 2.00 -4.80 22.96
CA ASP A 205 0.94 -4.42 22.02
C ASP A 205 1.51 -3.51 20.93
N ILE A 206 1.01 -3.69 19.71
CA ILE A 206 1.37 -2.90 18.54
C ILE A 206 0.07 -2.63 17.77
N ARG A 207 -0.35 -1.37 17.75
CA ARG A 207 -1.51 -0.89 17.00
C ARG A 207 -1.07 0.02 15.89
N VAL A 208 -1.81 -0.02 14.79
CA VAL A 208 -1.58 0.89 13.66
C VAL A 208 -2.81 1.74 13.44
N GLU A 209 -2.61 3.05 13.41
CA GLU A 209 -3.62 4.03 13.06
C GLU A 209 -3.27 4.68 11.72
N ALA A 210 -4.25 4.75 10.82
CA ALA A 210 -4.11 5.40 9.53
C ALA A 210 -5.04 6.62 9.47
N GLN A 211 -4.46 7.82 9.46
CA GLN A 211 -5.20 9.08 9.38
C GLN A 211 -5.14 9.62 7.94
N THR A 212 -6.30 9.81 7.32
CA THR A 212 -6.39 10.48 6.00
C THR A 212 -6.19 11.99 6.15
N VAL A 213 -5.31 12.54 5.32
CA VAL A 213 -5.02 13.97 5.15
C VAL A 213 -5.11 14.34 3.66
N ALA A 214 -5.12 15.62 3.33
CA ALA A 214 -5.28 16.08 1.94
C ALA A 214 -4.25 15.48 0.95
N GLU A 215 -3.03 15.22 1.44
CA GLU A 215 -1.90 14.72 0.66
C GLU A 215 -1.74 13.19 0.69
N GLY A 216 -2.61 12.46 1.40
CA GLY A 216 -2.54 11.00 1.54
C GLY A 216 -2.85 10.50 2.95
N LYS A 217 -2.04 9.59 3.49
CA LYS A 217 -2.22 8.98 4.81
C LYS A 217 -1.00 9.12 5.71
N ILE A 218 -1.24 9.52 6.96
CA ILE A 218 -0.26 9.43 8.04
C ILE A 218 -0.47 8.09 8.74
N ILE A 219 0.59 7.27 8.81
CA ILE A 219 0.58 5.97 9.49
C ILE A 219 1.27 6.12 10.83
N THR A 220 0.56 5.80 11.92
CA THR A 220 1.11 5.86 13.28
C THR A 220 1.14 4.46 13.89
N PHE A 221 2.35 3.98 14.17
CA PHE A 221 2.56 2.78 14.98
C PHE A 221 2.52 3.19 16.46
N ARG A 222 1.47 2.78 17.17
CA ARG A 222 1.39 2.91 18.63
C ARG A 222 1.85 1.60 19.25
N ILE A 223 2.93 1.66 20.01
CA ILE A 223 3.52 0.49 20.64
C ILE A 223 3.43 0.61 22.15
N THR A 224 3.36 -0.54 22.81
CA THR A 224 3.46 -0.66 24.27
C THR A 224 4.63 -1.58 24.57
N GLU A 225 5.66 -1.05 25.20
CA GLU A 225 6.83 -1.85 25.59
C GLU A 225 6.49 -2.85 26.69
N LYS A 226 7.13 -4.01 26.63
CA LYS A 226 7.12 -4.99 27.71
C LYS A 226 7.71 -4.37 28.98
N PRO A 227 7.19 -4.69 30.17
CA PRO A 227 7.76 -4.22 31.41
C PRO A 227 9.13 -4.85 31.66
N THR A 228 9.91 -4.19 32.52
CA THR A 228 11.20 -4.70 32.99
C THR A 228 11.02 -5.40 34.33
N VAL A 229 11.69 -6.54 34.51
CA VAL A 229 11.71 -7.27 35.78
C VAL A 229 12.42 -6.44 36.84
N ARG A 230 11.70 -5.97 37.87
CA ARG A 230 12.28 -5.19 38.98
C ARG A 230 12.99 -6.05 40.02
N GLY A 231 12.58 -7.30 40.16
CA GLY A 231 13.10 -8.26 41.11
C GLY A 231 12.35 -9.59 40.98
N ILE A 232 12.94 -10.65 41.50
CA ILE A 232 12.37 -12.00 41.54
C ILE A 232 12.29 -12.40 43.01
N LEU A 233 11.10 -12.79 43.45
CA LEU A 233 10.83 -13.26 44.80
C LEU A 233 10.49 -14.74 44.73
N VAL A 234 11.18 -15.54 45.54
CA VAL A 234 10.90 -16.96 45.72
C VAL A 234 10.22 -17.12 47.08
N ALA A 235 9.22 -17.98 47.16
CA ALA A 235 8.49 -18.23 48.41
C ALA A 235 7.99 -19.68 48.44
N GLY A 236 7.96 -20.27 49.63
CA GLY A 236 7.45 -21.63 49.84
C GLY A 236 8.46 -22.76 49.54
N ASN A 237 9.71 -22.41 49.26
CA ASN A 237 10.83 -23.34 49.23
C ASN A 237 11.09 -23.96 50.61
N THR A 238 11.60 -25.20 50.60
CA THR A 238 11.91 -25.97 51.82
C THR A 238 13.42 -26.05 52.03
N TRP A 239 13.87 -26.70 53.11
CA TRP A 239 15.28 -26.83 53.47
C TRP A 239 16.18 -27.44 52.38
N ALA A 240 15.61 -28.08 51.35
CA ALA A 240 16.36 -28.70 50.26
C ALA A 240 17.05 -27.67 49.34
N TYR A 241 16.45 -26.49 49.14
CA TYR A 241 17.00 -25.43 48.29
C TYR A 241 16.62 -24.04 48.81
N ASP A 242 17.62 -23.19 49.00
CA ASP A 242 17.38 -21.79 49.42
C ASP A 242 17.03 -20.87 48.24
N ASP A 243 16.65 -19.64 48.57
CA ASP A 243 16.23 -18.62 47.60
C ASP A 243 17.30 -18.29 46.57
N ASP A 244 18.57 -18.34 46.96
CA ASP A 244 19.69 -17.92 46.11
C ASP A 244 20.10 -19.08 45.20
N GLU A 245 20.11 -20.32 45.69
CA GLU A 245 20.26 -21.53 44.88
C GLU A 245 19.18 -21.62 43.79
N ILE A 246 17.93 -21.32 44.12
CA ILE A 246 16.83 -21.28 43.13
C ILE A 246 17.04 -20.15 42.12
N LYS A 247 17.50 -18.98 42.55
CA LYS A 247 17.75 -17.85 41.64
C LYS A 247 18.92 -18.11 40.69
N GLU A 248 19.91 -18.92 41.07
CA GLU A 248 21.06 -19.24 40.23
C GLU A 248 20.69 -20.03 38.97
N VAL A 249 19.64 -20.85 39.01
CA VAL A 249 19.21 -21.62 37.84
C VAL A 249 18.34 -20.81 36.87
N LEU A 250 17.80 -19.66 37.29
CA LEU A 250 16.93 -18.81 36.48
C LEU A 250 17.70 -18.07 35.38
N THR A 251 17.06 -17.95 34.23
CA THR A 251 17.51 -17.11 33.13
C THR A 251 16.98 -15.68 33.24
N SER A 252 15.81 -15.49 33.86
CA SER A 252 15.29 -14.16 34.19
C SER A 252 16.15 -13.50 35.26
N ARG A 253 16.38 -12.19 35.10
CA ARG A 253 17.18 -11.37 36.04
C ARG A 253 16.55 -10.01 36.26
N LYS A 254 16.89 -9.36 37.36
CA LYS A 254 16.57 -7.94 37.56
C LYS A 254 17.12 -7.12 36.38
N GLY A 255 16.27 -6.28 35.79
CA GLY A 255 16.60 -5.48 34.61
C GLY A 255 16.34 -6.16 33.27
N SER A 256 16.04 -7.47 33.24
CA SER A 256 15.62 -8.16 32.01
C SER A 256 14.21 -7.75 31.59
N ILE A 257 13.92 -7.89 30.30
CA ILE A 257 12.57 -7.67 29.75
C ILE A 257 11.69 -8.86 30.16
N LEU A 258 10.50 -8.57 30.70
CA LEU A 258 9.56 -9.62 31.07
C LEU A 258 9.11 -10.37 29.83
N ASN A 259 9.41 -11.67 29.77
CA ASN A 259 9.05 -12.54 28.66
C ASN A 259 8.44 -13.84 29.19
N ILE A 260 7.20 -14.12 28.77
CA ILE A 260 6.45 -15.29 29.24
C ILE A 260 7.14 -16.62 28.93
N ASN A 261 7.87 -16.72 27.80
CA ASN A 261 8.60 -17.93 27.44
C ASN A 261 9.79 -18.14 28.37
N THR A 262 10.47 -17.06 28.75
CA THR A 262 11.55 -17.10 29.75
C THR A 262 11.01 -17.54 31.10
N ILE A 263 9.87 -16.99 31.54
CA ILE A 263 9.22 -17.40 32.80
C ILE A 263 8.85 -18.89 32.78
N GLN A 264 8.25 -19.39 31.70
CA GLN A 264 7.93 -20.82 31.58
C GLN A 264 9.17 -21.71 31.58
N SER A 265 10.25 -21.26 30.94
CA SER A 265 11.52 -21.98 30.96
C SER A 265 12.15 -21.99 32.35
N ASP A 266 12.06 -20.89 33.08
CA ASP A 266 12.55 -20.77 34.44
C ASP A 266 11.77 -21.69 35.39
N MET A 267 10.44 -21.76 35.25
CA MET A 267 9.60 -22.70 36.02
C MET A 267 10.03 -24.15 35.81
N ARG A 268 10.26 -24.58 34.56
CA ARG A 268 10.75 -25.94 34.28
C ARG A 268 12.11 -26.24 34.91
N ARG A 269 13.03 -25.26 34.90
CA ARG A 269 14.34 -25.42 35.53
C ARG A 269 14.24 -25.59 37.04
N ILE A 270 13.28 -24.92 37.67
CA ILE A 270 13.00 -25.09 39.11
C ILE A 270 12.40 -26.49 39.37
N GLU A 271 11.54 -27.01 38.48
CA GLU A 271 10.97 -28.38 38.59
C GLU A 271 12.01 -29.49 38.44
N GLU A 272 13.16 -29.21 37.82
CA GLU A 272 14.26 -30.16 37.61
C GLU A 272 15.28 -30.19 38.77
N LEU A 273 15.12 -29.32 39.77
CA LEU A 273 15.88 -29.33 41.03
C LEU A 273 15.38 -30.44 41.97
#